data_AF-A0A354T8T6-F1
#
_entry.id   AF-A0A354T8T6-F1
#
_cell.length_a   1.000
_cell.length_b   1.000
_cell.length_c   1.000
_cell.angle_alpha   90.00
_cell.angle_beta   90.00
_cell.angle_gamma   90.00
#
_symmetry.space_group_name_H-M   'P 1'
#
loop_
_entity.id
_entity.type
_entity.pdbx_description
1 polymer ?
#
loop_
_entity_poly.entity_id
_entity_poly.type
_entity_poly.pdbx_seq_one_letter_code
_entity_poly.pdbx_strand_id
1 'polypeptide(L)' 'MFLKRRVRHKDGKDHIYYSVCESLRVHSGRVIQRQVLHLGELNTTQIESWQRTLEVIDGDDHGR' A
#
# COMPACT_ATOMS: atom_id res chain seq x y z
N MET A 1 -4.50 0.94 6.89
CA MET A 1 -4.08 0.53 5.52
C MET A 1 -2.62 0.92 5.30
N PHE A 2 -1.93 0.38 4.29
CA PHE A 2 -0.50 0.68 4.07
C PHE A 2 -0.08 0.73 2.59
N LEU A 3 1.03 1.42 2.33
CA LEU A 3 1.64 1.52 1.00
C LEU A 3 2.65 0.39 0.80
N LYS A 4 2.45 -0.46 -0.21
CA LYS A 4 3.35 -1.57 -0.56
C LYS A 4 4.22 -1.22 -1.76
N ARG A 5 5.55 -1.27 -1.57
CA ARG A 5 6.55 -1.14 -2.63
C ARG A 5 6.79 -2.48 -3.32
N ARG A 6 6.84 -2.50 -4.65
CA ARG A 6 7.25 -3.65 -5.47
C ARG A 6 8.30 -3.23 -6.49
N VAL A 7 9.43 -3.91 -6.48
CA VAL A 7 10.48 -3.74 -7.50
C VAL A 7 10.24 -4.74 -8.62
N ARG A 8 10.36 -4.28 -9.86
CA ARG A 8 10.31 -5.13 -11.06
C ARG A 8 11.45 -4.73 -11.99
N HIS A 9 12.27 -5.70 -12.38
CA HIS A 9 13.26 -5.51 -13.42
C HIS A 9 12.60 -5.65 -14.81
N LYS A 10 12.71 -4.63 -15.66
CA LYS A 10 12.27 -4.67 -17.07
C LYS A 10 13.07 -3.66 -17.89
N ASP A 11 13.21 -3.90 -19.19
CA ASP A 11 13.89 -2.99 -20.12
C ASP A 11 15.32 -2.59 -19.68
N GLY A 12 16.02 -3.51 -19.02
CA GLY A 12 17.38 -3.32 -18.50
C GLY A 12 17.48 -2.42 -17.25
N LYS A 13 16.37 -2.05 -16.61
CA LYS A 13 16.38 -1.24 -15.38
C LYS A 13 15.33 -1.67 -14.35
N ASP A 14 15.50 -1.21 -13.13
CA ASP A 14 14.54 -1.43 -12.06
C ASP A 14 13.42 -0.39 -12.09
N HIS A 15 12.19 -0.87 -12.03
CA HIS A 15 10.99 -0.08 -11.89
C HIS A 15 10.36 -0.33 -10.52
N ILE A 16 10.04 0.76 -9.83
CA ILE A 16 9.44 0.70 -8.49
C ILE A 16 7.97 1.08 -8.60
N TYR A 17 7.11 0.11 -8.31
CA TYR A 17 5.66 0.27 -8.28
C TYR A 17 5.15 0.32 -6.85
N TYR A 18 4.09 1.08 -6.66
CA TYR A 18 3.38 1.21 -5.40
C TYR A 18 1.94 0.72 -5.53
N SER A 19 1.39 0.23 -4.43
CA SER A 19 -0.01 -0.17 -4.32
C SER A 19 -0.49 0.08 -2.89
N VAL A 20 -1.75 0.44 -2.72
CA VAL A 20 -2.38 0.47 -1.40
C VAL A 20 -2.84 -0.94 -1.08
N CYS A 21 -2.53 -1.38 0.13
CA CYS A 21 -2.92 -2.66 0.69
C CYS A 21 -3.60 -2.49 2.04
N GLU A 22 -4.42 -3.46 2.42
CA GLU A 22 -4.98 -3.57 3.76
C GLU A 22 -4.69 -4.96 4.35
N SER A 23 -4.68 -5.04 5.68
CA SER A 23 -4.52 -6.30 6.42
C SER A 23 -5.90 -6.82 6.83
N LEU A 24 -6.30 -7.97 6.29
CA LEU A 24 -7.58 -8.59 6.60
C LEU A 24 -7.36 -9.85 7.46
N ARG A 25 -7.99 -9.89 8.64
CA ARG A 25 -8.10 -11.13 9.42
C ARG A 25 -9.11 -12.06 8.74
N VAL A 26 -8.69 -13.28 8.47
CA VAL A 26 -9.53 -14.33 7.86
C VAL A 26 -9.69 -15.50 8.84
N HIS A 27 -10.53 -16.47 8.48
CA HIS A 27 -10.74 -17.69 9.28
C HIS A 27 -9.42 -18.37 9.65
N SER A 28 -9.43 -19.09 10.77
CA SER A 28 -8.25 -19.77 11.33
C SER A 28 -7.14 -18.83 11.83
N GLY A 29 -7.46 -17.57 12.16
CA GLY A 29 -6.53 -16.63 12.78
C GLY A 29 -5.43 -16.10 11.85
N ARG A 30 -5.57 -16.32 10.53
CA ARG A 30 -4.59 -15.83 9.54
C ARG A 30 -4.86 -14.37 9.22
N VAL A 31 -3.81 -13.64 8.88
CA VAL A 31 -3.90 -12.28 8.33
C VAL A 31 -3.38 -12.32 6.90
N ILE A 32 -4.16 -11.79 5.96
CA ILE A 32 -3.75 -11.62 4.56
C ILE A 32 -3.57 -10.14 4.22
N GLN A 33 -2.70 -9.85 3.26
CA GLN A 33 -2.55 -8.52 2.70
C GLN A 33 -3.31 -8.44 1.37
N ARG A 34 -4.43 -7.71 1.33
CA ARG A 34 -5.23 -7.52 0.11
C ARG A 34 -4.80 -6.23 -0.57
N GLN A 35 -4.50 -6.28 -1.87
CA GLN A 35 -4.30 -5.07 -2.68
C GLN A 35 -5.66 -4.44 -2.97
N VAL A 36 -5.82 -3.17 -2.63
CA VAL A 36 -7.06 -2.41 -2.85
C VAL A 36 -6.95 -1.43 -4.01
N LEU A 37 -5.74 -0.93 -4.28
CA LEU A 37 -5.50 0.03 -5.36
C LEU A 37 -4.06 -0.13 -5.90
N HIS A 38 -3.93 -0.25 -7.22
CA HIS A 38 -2.63 -0.18 -7.88
C HIS A 38 -2.32 1.27 -8.27
N LEU A 39 -1.18 1.80 -7.81
CA LEU A 39 -0.82 3.21 -8.00
C LEU A 39 0.19 3.45 -9.13
N GLY A 40 0.87 2.39 -9.59
CA GLY A 40 1.93 2.55 -10.58
C GLY A 40 3.24 3.07 -9.97
N GLU A 41 4.03 3.78 -10.76
CA GLU A 41 5.28 4.41 -10.33
C GLU A 41 4.96 5.77 -9.71
N LEU A 42 5.53 6.05 -8.55
CA LEU A 42 5.30 7.30 -7.81
C LEU A 42 6.62 8.02 -7.56
N ASN A 43 6.58 9.35 -7.59
CA ASN A 43 7.67 10.16 -7.09
C ASN A 43 7.57 10.36 -5.56
N THR A 44 8.61 10.95 -4.96
CA THR A 44 8.69 11.18 -3.51
C THR A 44 7.51 11.97 -2.95
N THR A 45 7.10 13.05 -3.60
CA THR A 45 5.97 13.88 -3.17
C THR A 45 4.65 13.10 -3.19
N GLN A 46 4.43 12.27 -4.21
CA GLN A 46 3.25 11.42 -4.29
C GLN A 46 3.25 10.33 -3.20
N ILE A 47 4.42 9.74 -2.91
CA ILE A 47 4.57 8.78 -1.81
C ILE A 47 4.19 9.42 -0.48
N GLU A 48 4.73 10.60 -0.17
CA GLU A 48 4.41 11.32 1.07
C GLU A 48 2.93 11.68 1.17
N SER A 49 2.33 12.12 0.07
CA SER A 49 0.90 12.42 0.03
C SER A 49 0.08 11.18 0.37
N TRP A 50 0.41 10.02 -0.22
CA TRP A 50 -0.27 8.76 0.10
C TRP A 50 -0.05 8.31 1.53
N GLN A 51 1.15 8.48 2.09
CA GLN A 51 1.41 8.17 3.50
C GLN A 51 0.49 8.96 4.43
N ARG A 52 0.39 10.29 4.25
CA ARG A 52 -0.51 11.15 5.03
C ARG A 52 -1.98 10.76 4.87
N THR A 53 -2.41 10.45 3.64
CA THR A 53 -3.79 9.99 3.39
C THR A 53 -4.09 8.68 4.12
N LEU A 54 -3.14 7.73 4.11
CA LEU A 54 -3.33 6.44 4.78
C LEU A 54 -3.35 6.57 6.30
N GLU A 55 -2.58 7.49 6.88
CA GLU A 55 -2.60 7.80 8.31
C GLU A 55 -3.99 8.28 8.78
N VAL A 56 -4.63 9.15 8.01
CA VAL A 56 -6.00 9.63 8.30
C VAL A 56 -7.01 8.48 8.22
N ILE A 57 -6.93 7.67 7.16
CA ILE A 57 -7.86 6.54 6.95
C ILE A 57 -7.71 5.46 8.03
N ASP A 58 -6.48 5.15 8.46
CA ASP A 58 -6.22 4.13 9.51
C ASP A 58 -6.59 4.65 10.90
N GLY A 59 -6.41 5.95 11.16
CA GLY A 59 -6.80 6.60 12.40
C GLY A 59 -8.32 6.57 12.65
N ASP A 60 -9.13 6.61 11.59
CA ASP A 60 -10.59 6.52 11.68
C ASP A 60 -11.09 5.08 11.97
N ASP A 61 -10.30 4.05 11.62
CA ASP A 61 -10.69 2.63 11.78
C ASP A 61 -10.52 2.14 13.23
N HIS A 62 -9.60 2.72 14.01
CA HIS A 62 -9.37 2.35 15.42
C HIS A 62 -10.42 2.91 16.40
N GLY A 63 -11.40 3.68 15.92
CA GLY A 63 -12.46 4.30 16.73
C GLY A 63 -13.82 3.58 16.72
N ARG A 64 -13.93 2.38 16.14
CA ARG A 64 -15.21 1.67 15.97
C ARG A 64 -15.21 0.25 16.51
#